data_AF-A0A2M6GE00-F1
#
_entry.id   AF-A0A2M6GE00-F1
#
_cell.length_a   1.000
_cell.length_b   1.000
_cell.length_c   1.000
_cell.angle_alpha   90.00
_cell.angle_beta   90.00
_cell.angle_gamma   90.00
#
_symmetry.space_group_name_H-M   'P 1'
#
loop_
_entity.id
_entity.type
_entity.pdbx_description
1 polymer ?
#
loop_
_entity_poly.entity_id
_entity_poly.type
_entity_poly.pdbx_seq_one_letter_code
_entity_poly.pdbx_strand_id
1 'polypeptide(L)'
;MSNTIVVGPILGFRGIKQERWYTSALVVLRGDATPPQLVVNIGGLAQPAEKAVLLKTYAANYIWRLEWSVKQINKEQVVEYAINAGETFCYVVPAINMPLRICYGSCFGFHNQKDINKVKDKNGMWKVLQKVQEQKPYHLFFMGGDQVYSDQMWDALEPLRDWLSKPLKKRVQAPFTAEMQAQVTQFYFDLYLQMW
;
A
#
# COMPACT_ATOMS: atom_id res chain seq x y z
N MET A 1 19.32 -7.69 15.56
CA MET A 1 17.86 -7.88 15.77
C MET A 1 17.25 -7.91 14.38
N SER A 2 16.39 -8.87 14.05
CA SER A 2 15.80 -8.96 12.70
C SER A 2 14.64 -7.97 12.56
N ASN A 3 14.70 -7.11 11.55
CA ASN A 3 13.59 -6.23 11.21
C ASN A 3 12.38 -7.04 10.76
N THR A 4 11.24 -6.80 11.40
CA THR A 4 9.97 -7.48 11.06
C THR A 4 9.19 -6.61 10.08
N ILE A 5 8.71 -7.19 8.98
CA ILE A 5 7.80 -6.52 8.06
C ILE A 5 6.44 -6.41 8.76
N VAL A 6 5.94 -5.19 8.91
CA VAL A 6 4.61 -4.90 9.49
C VAL A 6 3.59 -4.69 8.39
N VAL A 7 3.98 -4.06 7.29
CA VAL A 7 3.12 -3.73 6.15
C VAL A 7 3.87 -3.95 4.84
N GLY A 8 3.13 -4.43 3.84
CA GLY A 8 3.61 -4.63 2.49
C GLY A 8 4.32 -5.97 2.27
N PRO A 9 5.02 -6.12 1.13
CA PRO A 9 5.30 -5.08 0.14
C PRO A 9 4.08 -4.62 -0.66
N ILE A 10 3.82 -3.31 -0.66
CA ILE A 10 2.80 -2.68 -1.51
C ILE A 10 3.46 -2.23 -2.81
N LEU A 11 3.10 -2.87 -3.93
CA LEU A 11 3.66 -2.53 -5.23
C LEU A 11 3.03 -1.26 -5.82
N GLY A 12 3.87 -0.46 -6.48
CA GLY A 12 3.46 0.72 -7.24
C GLY A 12 4.11 0.73 -8.61
N PHE A 13 3.30 0.96 -9.64
CA PHE A 13 3.78 1.22 -10.99
C PHE A 13 4.31 2.64 -11.11
N ARG A 14 5.53 2.80 -11.65
CA ARG A 14 6.25 4.09 -11.73
C ARG A 14 6.41 4.59 -13.17
N GLY A 15 5.69 3.97 -14.11
CA GLY A 15 5.73 4.30 -15.53
C GLY A 15 6.66 3.39 -16.33
N ILE A 16 6.65 3.61 -17.64
CA ILE A 16 7.54 2.96 -18.60
C ILE A 16 8.47 4.03 -19.17
N LYS A 17 9.78 3.77 -19.20
CA LYS A 17 10.77 4.63 -19.87
C LYS A 17 11.78 3.75 -20.60
N GLN A 18 12.08 4.06 -21.86
CA GLN A 18 13.05 3.31 -22.67
C GLN A 18 12.79 1.78 -22.61
N GLU A 19 11.53 1.39 -22.79
CA GLU A 19 11.07 -0.02 -22.73
C GLU A 19 11.36 -0.71 -21.38
N ARG A 20 11.58 0.05 -20.30
CA ARG A 20 11.70 -0.50 -18.95
C ARG A 20 10.46 -0.17 -18.15
N TRP A 21 9.86 -1.20 -17.58
CA TRP A 21 8.78 -1.10 -16.61
C TRP A 21 9.36 -0.82 -15.22
N TYR A 22 9.05 0.33 -14.64
CA TYR A 22 9.53 0.71 -13.32
C TYR A 22 8.52 0.34 -12.25
N THR A 23 9.01 -0.33 -11.21
CA THR A 23 8.22 -0.76 -10.05
C THR A 23 8.84 -0.20 -8.77
N SER A 24 7.99 0.18 -7.83
CA SER A 24 8.39 0.43 -6.45
C SER A 24 7.68 -0.52 -5.50
N ALA A 25 8.30 -0.86 -4.38
CA ALA A 25 7.62 -1.47 -3.24
C ALA A 25 7.72 -0.55 -2.01
N LEU A 26 6.57 -0.27 -1.39
CA LEU A 26 6.52 0.35 -0.07
C LEU A 26 6.51 -0.76 0.99
N VAL A 27 7.37 -0.64 1.99
CA VAL A 27 7.47 -1.61 3.09
C VAL A 27 7.61 -0.84 4.40
N VAL A 28 6.90 -1.28 5.43
CA VAL A 28 7.09 -0.78 6.79
C VAL A 28 7.78 -1.84 7.62
N LEU A 29 8.94 -1.52 8.17
CA LEU A 29 9.71 -2.38 9.05
C LEU A 29 9.61 -1.89 10.48
N ARG A 30 9.48 -2.80 11.44
CA ARG A 30 9.65 -2.53 12.87
C ARG A 30 10.98 -3.10 13.34
N GLY A 31 11.75 -2.30 14.09
CA GLY A 31 13.08 -2.68 14.56
C GLY A 31 14.06 -1.52 14.48
N ASP A 32 15.02 -1.60 13.56
CA ASP A 32 16.03 -0.57 13.32
C ASP A 32 15.96 -0.01 11.88
N ALA A 33 16.80 1.00 11.61
CA ALA A 33 16.89 1.67 10.32
C ALA A 33 17.74 0.92 9.28
N THR A 34 17.91 -0.40 9.40
CA THR A 34 18.62 -1.19 8.39
C THR A 34 17.78 -1.30 7.12
N PRO A 35 18.31 -0.94 5.94
CA PRO A 35 17.58 -1.04 4.68
C PRO A 35 17.14 -2.49 4.39
N PRO A 36 15.91 -2.71 3.91
CA PRO A 36 15.47 -4.03 3.47
C PRO A 36 16.27 -4.52 2.26
N GLN A 37 16.54 -5.83 2.23
CA GLN A 37 17.17 -6.48 1.10
C GLN A 37 16.09 -6.95 0.12
N LEU A 38 16.14 -6.46 -1.12
CA LEU A 38 15.27 -6.88 -2.21
C LEU A 38 16.01 -7.88 -3.10
N VAL A 39 15.37 -9.02 -3.36
CA VAL A 39 15.77 -9.95 -4.42
C VAL A 39 14.67 -9.92 -5.49
N VAL A 40 15.06 -9.75 -6.75
CA VAL A 40 14.16 -9.81 -7.90
C VAL A 40 14.70 -10.83 -8.89
N ASN A 41 13.89 -11.78 -9.32
CA ASN A 41 14.24 -12.80 -10.30
C ASN A 41 13.29 -12.74 -11.51
N ILE A 42 13.84 -12.91 -12.70
CA ILE A 42 13.06 -12.97 -13.95
C ILE A 42 13.59 -14.15 -14.76
N GLY A 43 12.74 -15.14 -15.00
CA GLY A 43 13.14 -16.36 -15.70
C GLY A 43 14.32 -17.08 -15.02
N GLY A 44 14.39 -17.06 -13.69
CA GLY A 44 15.47 -17.66 -12.91
C GLY A 44 16.75 -16.83 -12.81
N LEU A 45 16.79 -15.62 -13.39
CA LEU A 45 17.94 -14.73 -13.33
C LEU A 45 17.72 -13.58 -12.36
N ALA A 46 18.62 -13.46 -11.38
CA ALA A 46 18.65 -12.34 -10.45
C ALA A 46 18.84 -11.01 -11.18
N GLN A 47 18.02 -10.03 -10.82
CA GLN A 47 18.08 -8.66 -11.31
C GLN A 47 18.66 -7.75 -10.22
N PRO A 48 19.41 -6.72 -10.59
CA PRO A 48 19.90 -5.74 -9.63
C PRO A 48 18.74 -4.93 -9.05
N ALA A 49 18.65 -4.86 -7.72
CA ALA A 49 17.84 -3.85 -7.04
C ALA A 49 18.51 -2.47 -7.25
N GLU A 50 17.73 -1.45 -7.59
CA GLU A 50 18.30 -0.14 -7.95
C GLU A 50 18.52 0.73 -6.71
N LYS A 51 17.56 0.75 -5.79
CA LYS A 51 17.61 1.67 -4.64
C LYS A 51 16.67 1.26 -3.50
N ALA A 52 17.16 1.41 -2.28
CA ALA A 52 16.35 1.48 -1.07
C ALA A 52 16.39 2.90 -0.50
N VAL A 53 15.24 3.49 -0.21
CA VAL A 53 15.12 4.86 0.33
C VAL A 53 14.29 4.84 1.60
N LEU A 54 14.86 5.29 2.71
CA LEU A 54 14.10 5.58 3.92
C LEU A 54 13.27 6.83 3.68
N LEU A 55 11.95 6.68 3.59
CA LEU A 55 11.03 7.79 3.35
C LEU A 55 10.68 8.52 4.65
N LYS A 56 10.46 7.77 5.72
CA LYS A 56 10.03 8.31 7.00
C LYS A 56 10.32 7.32 8.14
N THR A 57 10.55 7.87 9.32
CA THR A 57 10.54 7.14 10.58
C THR A 57 9.38 7.64 11.42
N TYR A 58 8.64 6.74 12.04
CA TYR A 58 7.57 7.09 12.97
C TYR A 58 7.47 6.05 14.09
N ALA A 59 7.67 6.50 15.33
CA ALA A 59 7.90 5.63 16.48
C ALA A 59 9.02 4.61 16.16
N ALA A 60 8.77 3.31 16.39
CA ALA A 60 9.70 2.22 16.09
C ALA A 60 9.55 1.65 14.67
N ASN A 61 8.91 2.38 13.75
CA ASN A 61 8.65 1.92 12.38
C ASN A 61 9.42 2.76 11.36
N TYR A 62 9.98 2.07 10.37
CA TYR A 62 10.81 2.62 9.30
C TYR A 62 10.15 2.31 7.96
N ILE A 63 9.77 3.36 7.25
CA ILE A 63 9.01 3.28 6.00
C ILE A 63 10.00 3.38 4.85
N TRP A 64 10.17 2.28 4.12
CA TRP A 64 11.11 2.16 3.02
C TRP A 64 10.40 2.12 1.68
N ARG A 65 11.00 2.75 0.68
CA ARG A 65 10.69 2.52 -0.73
C ARG A 65 11.85 1.80 -1.40
N LEU A 66 11.55 0.68 -2.01
CA LEU A 66 12.44 -0.09 -2.86
C LEU A 66 12.07 0.18 -4.31
N GLU A 67 13.04 0.34 -5.19
CA GLU A 67 12.81 0.57 -6.62
C GLU A 67 13.65 -0.38 -7.47
N TRP A 68 13.04 -0.89 -8.54
CA TRP A 68 13.69 -1.69 -9.57
C TRP A 68 12.96 -1.50 -10.90
N SER A 69 13.57 -1.99 -11.98
CA SER A 69 12.93 -1.97 -13.27
C SER A 69 13.20 -3.24 -14.08
N VAL A 70 12.27 -3.55 -14.97
CA VAL A 70 12.31 -4.72 -15.83
C VAL A 70 12.32 -4.27 -17.27
N LYS A 71 13.33 -4.68 -18.04
CA LYS A 71 13.31 -4.46 -19.49
C LYS A 71 12.18 -5.30 -20.09
N GLN A 72 11.24 -4.64 -20.76
CA GLN A 72 10.20 -5.31 -21.52
C GLN A 72 10.82 -6.03 -22.71
N ILE A 73 10.24 -7.16 -23.06
CA ILE A 73 10.62 -7.96 -24.23
C ILE A 73 9.36 -8.26 -25.04
N ASN A 74 9.50 -9.04 -26.11
CA ASN A 74 8.43 -9.36 -27.05
C ASN A 74 7.44 -10.41 -26.50
N LYS A 75 7.50 -10.70 -25.20
CA LYS A 75 6.62 -11.61 -24.45
C LYS A 75 6.43 -11.09 -23.03
N GLU A 76 5.34 -11.50 -22.41
CA GLU A 76 5.09 -11.22 -21.00
C GLU A 76 6.13 -11.93 -20.12
N GLN A 77 6.47 -11.29 -19.00
CA GLN A 77 7.47 -11.79 -18.06
C GLN A 77 6.86 -11.87 -16.67
N VAL A 78 7.01 -13.03 -16.04
CA VAL A 78 6.76 -13.19 -14.61
C VAL A 78 8.00 -12.67 -13.86
N VAL A 79 7.76 -11.78 -12.92
CA VAL A 79 8.77 -11.21 -12.04
C VAL A 79 8.52 -11.76 -10.66
N GLU A 80 9.48 -12.49 -10.13
CA GLU A 80 9.48 -12.99 -8.76
C GLU A 80 10.26 -12.02 -7.89
N TYR A 81 9.80 -11.76 -6.67
CA TYR A 81 10.52 -10.90 -5.75
C TYR A 81 10.32 -11.33 -4.30
N ALA A 82 11.33 -11.10 -3.48
CA ALA A 82 11.31 -11.38 -2.05
C ALA A 82 12.04 -10.27 -1.30
N ILE A 83 11.62 -10.01 -0.06
CA ILE A 83 12.21 -9.02 0.82
C ILE A 83 12.74 -9.71 2.08
N ASN A 84 13.99 -9.41 2.46
CA ASN A 84 14.65 -9.97 3.63
C ASN A 84 14.63 -11.52 3.67
N ALA A 85 14.75 -12.17 2.51
CA ALA A 85 14.64 -13.63 2.35
C ALA A 85 13.32 -14.22 2.91
N GLY A 86 12.24 -13.42 2.93
CA GLY A 86 10.91 -13.85 3.31
C GLY A 86 10.15 -14.54 2.18
N GLU A 87 8.82 -14.44 2.21
CA GLU A 87 7.95 -15.00 1.19
C GLU A 87 8.27 -14.43 -0.21
N THR A 88 8.20 -15.32 -1.20
CA THR A 88 8.36 -14.96 -2.62
C THR A 88 6.98 -14.64 -3.21
N PHE A 89 6.88 -13.45 -3.77
CA PHE A 89 5.71 -12.97 -4.49
C PHE A 89 5.99 -12.89 -6.00
N CYS A 90 4.94 -12.82 -6.81
CA CYS A 90 5.08 -12.62 -8.25
C CYS A 90 4.10 -11.60 -8.82
N TYR A 91 4.52 -10.92 -9.89
CA TYR A 91 3.66 -10.10 -10.74
C TYR A 91 4.08 -10.21 -12.20
N VAL A 92 3.26 -9.69 -13.13
CA VAL A 92 3.52 -9.81 -14.57
C VAL A 92 3.83 -8.45 -15.19
N VAL A 93 4.94 -8.38 -15.94
CA VAL A 93 5.29 -7.25 -16.80
C VAL A 93 4.83 -7.54 -18.23
N PRO A 94 4.07 -6.63 -18.87
CA PRO A 94 3.59 -6.81 -20.23
C PRO A 94 4.72 -6.81 -21.27
N ALA A 95 4.47 -7.45 -22.42
CA ALA A 95 5.32 -7.32 -23.59
C ALA A 95 5.35 -5.88 -24.12
N ILE A 96 6.37 -5.54 -24.91
CA ILE A 96 6.43 -4.27 -25.64
C ILE A 96 5.19 -4.13 -26.54
N ASN A 97 4.57 -2.95 -26.55
CA ASN A 97 3.37 -2.61 -27.33
C ASN A 97 2.13 -3.49 -27.04
N MET A 98 2.11 -4.24 -25.93
CA MET A 98 0.96 -5.02 -25.53
C MET A 98 -0.07 -4.15 -24.78
N PRO A 99 -1.37 -4.25 -25.11
CA PRO A 99 -2.42 -3.63 -24.32
C PRO A 99 -2.38 -4.07 -22.85
N LEU A 100 -2.55 -3.13 -21.93
CA LEU A 100 -2.54 -3.44 -20.50
C LEU A 100 -3.85 -4.10 -20.08
N ARG A 101 -3.74 -5.19 -19.30
CA ARG A 101 -4.85 -5.72 -18.53
C ARG A 101 -4.90 -4.98 -17.21
N ILE A 102 -5.94 -4.17 -17.05
CA ILE A 102 -6.12 -3.31 -15.90
C ILE A 102 -7.33 -3.81 -15.12
N CYS A 103 -7.12 -4.15 -13.85
CA CYS A 103 -8.21 -4.23 -12.90
C CYS A 103 -8.52 -2.82 -12.41
N TYR A 104 -9.79 -2.41 -12.40
CA TYR A 104 -10.21 -1.15 -11.82
C TYR A 104 -10.99 -1.39 -10.53
N GLY A 105 -10.78 -0.51 -9.55
CA GLY A 105 -11.37 -0.65 -8.25
C GLY A 105 -11.48 0.64 -7.47
N SER A 106 -12.60 0.85 -6.79
CA SER A 106 -12.82 1.95 -5.86
C SER A 106 -13.71 1.49 -4.70
N CYS A 107 -13.75 2.27 -3.61
CA CYS A 107 -14.68 2.06 -2.51
C CYS A 107 -14.59 0.66 -1.87
N PHE A 108 -13.37 0.15 -1.66
CA PHE A 108 -13.14 -1.21 -1.15
C PHE A 108 -13.26 -1.35 0.37
N GLY A 109 -13.29 -0.23 1.08
CA GLY A 109 -13.36 -0.22 2.54
C GLY A 109 -14.79 -0.32 3.06
N PHE A 110 -14.90 -0.33 4.38
CA PHE A 110 -16.15 -0.10 5.09
C PHE A 110 -15.93 1.07 6.03
N HIS A 111 -16.94 1.91 6.22
CA HIS A 111 -16.84 3.05 7.14
C HIS A 111 -16.70 2.60 8.59
N ASN A 112 -17.31 1.46 8.94
CA ASN A 112 -17.33 0.94 10.30
C ASN A 112 -17.67 -0.57 10.32
N GLN A 113 -17.49 -1.18 11.50
CA GLN A 113 -17.77 -2.60 11.72
C GLN A 113 -19.24 -3.00 11.50
N LYS A 114 -20.20 -2.09 11.72
CA LYS A 114 -21.63 -2.39 11.51
C LYS A 114 -21.93 -2.63 10.04
N ASP A 115 -21.25 -1.92 9.13
CA ASP A 115 -21.42 -2.11 7.69
C ASP A 115 -20.82 -3.44 7.21
N ILE A 116 -19.68 -3.84 7.80
CA ILE A 116 -19.10 -5.18 7.57
C ILE A 116 -20.09 -6.28 7.97
N ASN A 117 -20.78 -6.11 9.10
CA ASN A 117 -21.72 -7.11 9.61
C ASN A 117 -22.99 -7.25 8.74
N LYS A 118 -23.25 -6.31 7.82
CA LYS A 118 -24.40 -6.37 6.88
C LYS A 118 -24.10 -7.19 5.63
N VAL A 119 -22.82 -7.47 5.32
CA VAL A 119 -22.44 -8.22 4.13
C VAL A 119 -22.17 -9.68 4.45
N LYS A 120 -22.57 -10.59 3.55
CA LYS A 120 -22.35 -12.03 3.71
C LYS A 120 -20.87 -12.42 3.63
N ASP A 121 -20.12 -11.73 2.77
CA ASP A 121 -18.69 -11.97 2.56
C ASP A 121 -18.00 -10.64 2.24
N LYS A 122 -17.30 -10.07 3.22
CA LYS A 122 -16.53 -8.82 3.07
C LYS A 122 -15.44 -8.92 2.01
N ASN A 123 -15.01 -10.14 1.67
CA ASN A 123 -13.96 -10.40 0.68
C ASN A 123 -14.49 -10.99 -0.63
N GLY A 124 -15.82 -10.99 -0.85
CA GLY A 124 -16.42 -11.61 -2.03
C GLY A 124 -15.85 -11.09 -3.34
N MET A 125 -15.69 -9.76 -3.47
CA MET A 125 -15.09 -9.15 -4.67
C MET A 125 -13.61 -9.47 -4.82
N TRP A 126 -12.83 -9.51 -3.73
CA TRP A 126 -11.43 -9.92 -3.76
C TRP A 126 -11.26 -11.33 -4.30
N LYS A 127 -12.14 -12.26 -3.92
CA LYS A 127 -12.14 -13.63 -4.45
C LYS A 127 -12.47 -13.69 -5.94
N VAL A 128 -13.36 -12.82 -6.42
CA VAL A 128 -13.65 -12.70 -7.87
C VAL A 128 -12.42 -12.21 -8.62
N LEU A 129 -11.77 -11.15 -8.13
CA LEU A 129 -10.55 -10.62 -8.73
C LEU A 129 -9.42 -11.66 -8.74
N GLN A 130 -9.27 -12.41 -7.64
CA GLN A 130 -8.29 -13.48 -7.54
C GLN A 130 -8.50 -14.56 -8.62
N LYS A 131 -9.74 -15.00 -8.85
CA LYS A 131 -10.04 -15.98 -9.90
C LYS A 131 -9.65 -15.50 -11.30
N VAL A 132 -9.86 -14.22 -11.59
CA VAL A 132 -9.43 -13.64 -12.87
C VAL A 132 -7.91 -13.55 -12.94
N GLN A 133 -7.26 -13.12 -11.85
CA GLN A 133 -5.80 -13.05 -11.73
C GLN A 133 -5.14 -14.41 -11.98
N GLU A 134 -5.71 -15.50 -11.44
CA GLU A 134 -5.21 -16.87 -11.59
C GLU A 134 -5.33 -17.39 -13.03
N GLN A 135 -6.36 -16.96 -13.78
CA GLN A 135 -6.55 -17.36 -15.18
C GLN A 135 -5.71 -16.50 -16.14
N LYS A 136 -5.68 -15.19 -15.92
CA LYS A 136 -4.98 -14.23 -16.76
C LYS A 136 -4.56 -13.01 -15.93
N PRO A 137 -3.31 -12.98 -15.43
CA PRO A 137 -2.84 -11.96 -14.50
C PRO A 137 -3.06 -10.54 -15.01
N TYR A 138 -3.55 -9.64 -14.16
CA TYR A 138 -3.56 -8.21 -14.44
C TYR A 138 -2.12 -7.66 -14.46
N HIS A 139 -1.88 -6.65 -15.29
CA HIS A 139 -0.63 -5.88 -15.27
C HIS A 139 -0.69 -4.77 -14.23
N LEU A 140 -1.86 -4.17 -14.07
CA LEU A 140 -2.10 -3.07 -13.14
C LEU A 140 -3.40 -3.27 -12.40
N PHE A 141 -3.39 -2.84 -11.15
CA PHE A 141 -4.60 -2.56 -10.40
C PHE A 141 -4.72 -1.04 -10.22
N PHE A 142 -5.68 -0.45 -10.91
CA PHE A 142 -5.95 0.98 -10.85
C PHE A 142 -6.98 1.27 -9.76
N MET A 143 -6.53 1.99 -8.73
CA MET A 143 -7.32 2.28 -7.53
C MET A 143 -7.90 3.71 -7.65
N GLY A 144 -9.21 3.81 -7.82
CA GLY A 144 -9.93 5.05 -8.13
C GLY A 144 -10.28 5.93 -6.93
N GLY A 145 -9.71 5.69 -5.75
CA GLY A 145 -10.06 6.38 -4.49
C GLY A 145 -11.04 5.63 -3.57
N ASP A 146 -11.17 6.16 -2.36
CA ASP A 146 -12.02 5.62 -1.27
C ASP A 146 -11.65 4.19 -0.82
N GLN A 147 -10.36 3.89 -0.72
CA GLN A 147 -9.92 2.58 -0.21
C GLN A 147 -9.80 2.50 1.30
N VAL A 148 -9.58 3.64 1.96
CA VAL A 148 -9.44 3.73 3.42
C VAL A 148 -10.37 4.82 3.92
N TYR A 149 -11.35 4.45 4.74
CA TYR A 149 -12.28 5.38 5.38
C TYR A 149 -11.76 5.74 6.77
N SER A 150 -11.71 7.04 7.09
CA SER A 150 -11.18 7.55 8.36
C SER A 150 -12.24 8.24 9.24
N ASP A 151 -13.52 8.16 8.87
CA ASP A 151 -14.62 8.85 9.56
C ASP A 151 -14.69 8.50 11.06
N GLN A 152 -14.33 7.27 11.44
CA GLN A 152 -14.31 6.82 12.83
C GLN A 152 -13.41 7.68 13.75
N MET A 153 -12.47 8.45 13.19
CA MET A 153 -11.61 9.37 13.92
C MET A 153 -12.41 10.41 14.72
N TRP A 154 -13.55 10.85 14.16
CA TRP A 154 -14.42 11.86 14.79
C TRP A 154 -15.10 11.34 16.05
N ASP A 155 -15.26 10.03 16.20
CA ASP A 155 -15.83 9.39 17.38
C ASP A 155 -14.75 8.84 18.32
N ALA A 156 -13.59 8.48 17.79
CA ALA A 156 -12.49 7.86 18.52
C ALA A 156 -11.60 8.85 19.27
N LEU A 157 -11.42 10.07 18.74
CA LEU A 157 -10.48 11.05 19.31
C LEU A 157 -11.21 12.10 20.16
N GLU A 158 -10.96 12.08 21.47
CA GLU A 158 -11.60 12.98 22.44
C GLU A 158 -11.41 14.47 22.09
N PRO A 159 -10.20 14.98 21.75
CA PRO A 159 -10.03 16.39 21.39
C PRO A 159 -10.85 16.80 20.18
N LEU A 160 -11.03 15.90 19.20
CA LEU A 160 -11.87 16.19 18.02
C LEU A 160 -13.35 16.18 18.37
N ARG A 161 -13.80 15.28 19.26
CA ARG A 161 -15.17 15.28 19.78
C ARG A 161 -15.48 16.55 20.55
N ASP A 162 -14.55 16.98 21.40
CA ASP A 162 -14.65 18.23 22.16
C ASP A 162 -14.68 19.45 21.25
N TRP A 163 -13.93 19.42 20.15
CA TRP A 163 -14.03 20.44 19.13
C TRP A 163 -15.40 20.38 18.44
N LEU A 164 -15.87 19.22 18.00
CA LEU A 164 -17.15 19.02 17.32
C LEU A 164 -18.36 19.47 18.17
N SER A 165 -18.31 19.33 19.49
CA SER A 165 -19.38 19.73 20.41
C SER A 165 -19.56 21.26 20.51
N LYS A 166 -18.58 22.05 20.06
CA LYS A 166 -18.65 23.52 20.11
C LYS A 166 -19.59 24.07 19.01
N PRO A 167 -20.25 25.22 19.24
CA PRO A 167 -20.99 25.93 18.19
C PRO A 167 -20.10 26.23 16.97
N LEU A 168 -20.67 26.20 15.76
CA LEU A 168 -19.91 26.36 14.50
C LEU A 168 -18.97 27.59 14.51
N LYS A 169 -19.47 28.75 14.96
CA LYS A 169 -18.67 29.98 15.04
C LYS A 169 -17.42 29.83 15.93
N LYS A 170 -17.51 29.05 17.01
CA LYS A 170 -16.38 28.75 17.90
C LYS A 170 -15.44 27.70 17.30
N ARG A 171 -15.99 26.68 16.61
CA ARG A 171 -15.20 25.64 15.93
C ARG A 171 -14.26 26.21 14.88
N VAL A 172 -14.78 27.07 14.01
CA VAL A 172 -14.03 27.68 12.90
C VAL A 172 -12.86 28.54 13.40
N GLN A 173 -12.96 29.09 14.61
CA GLN A 173 -11.93 29.93 15.22
C GLN A 173 -10.97 29.14 16.14
N ALA A 174 -11.32 27.90 16.49
CA ALA A 174 -10.51 27.10 17.39
C ALA A 174 -9.22 26.65 16.68
N PRO A 175 -8.05 26.75 17.34
CA PRO A 175 -6.81 26.29 16.76
C PRO A 175 -6.79 24.75 16.69
N PHE A 176 -6.09 24.22 15.68
CA PHE A 176 -5.71 22.81 15.68
C PHE A 176 -4.55 22.62 16.67
N THR A 177 -4.84 22.05 17.83
CA THR A 177 -3.88 21.96 18.95
C THR A 177 -2.80 20.92 18.67
N ALA A 178 -1.66 21.04 19.34
CA ALA A 178 -0.59 20.04 19.26
C ALA A 178 -1.07 18.64 19.69
N GLU A 179 -1.99 18.57 20.64
CA GLU A 179 -2.63 17.32 21.06
C GLU A 179 -3.48 16.72 19.95
N MET A 180 -4.35 17.51 19.32
CA MET A 180 -5.14 17.05 18.17
C MET A 180 -4.21 16.54 17.06
N GLN A 181 -3.15 17.28 16.75
CA GLN A 181 -2.17 16.88 15.75
C GLN A 181 -1.52 15.53 16.09
N ALA A 182 -1.08 15.34 17.33
CA ALA A 182 -0.46 14.09 17.76
C ALA A 182 -1.43 12.91 17.66
N GLN A 183 -2.66 13.07 18.18
CA GLN A 183 -3.67 12.01 18.14
C GLN A 183 -4.14 11.67 16.72
N VAL A 184 -4.36 12.68 15.87
CA VAL A 184 -4.72 12.48 14.46
C VAL A 184 -3.59 11.80 13.70
N THR A 185 -2.34 12.20 13.94
CA THR A 185 -1.17 11.58 13.30
C THR A 185 -1.07 10.10 13.68
N GLN A 186 -1.21 9.79 14.97
CA GLN A 186 -1.18 8.41 15.46
C GLN A 186 -2.33 7.59 14.88
N PHE A 187 -3.55 8.13 14.91
CA PHE A 187 -4.74 7.48 14.37
C PHE A 187 -4.56 7.10 12.89
N TYR A 188 -4.13 8.04 12.05
CA TYR A 188 -3.90 7.74 10.63
C TYR A 188 -2.79 6.72 10.46
N PHE A 189 -1.69 6.84 11.20
CA PHE A 189 -0.60 5.89 11.10
C PHE A 189 -1.07 4.46 11.40
N ASP A 190 -1.79 4.26 12.51
CA ASP A 190 -2.32 2.95 12.89
C ASP A 190 -3.36 2.44 11.90
N LEU A 191 -4.24 3.32 11.39
CA LEU A 191 -5.22 2.96 10.37
C LEU A 191 -4.53 2.45 9.09
N TYR A 192 -3.48 3.12 8.63
CA TYR A 192 -2.73 2.65 7.46
C TYR A 192 -1.98 1.34 7.73
N LEU A 193 -1.46 1.14 8.95
CA LEU A 193 -0.83 -0.14 9.33
C LEU A 193 -1.82 -1.31 9.41
N GLN A 194 -3.08 -1.04 9.73
CA GLN A 194 -4.11 -2.07 9.84
C GLN A 194 -4.70 -2.44 8.47
N MET A 195 -4.83 -1.46 7.58
CA MET A 195 -5.54 -1.62 6.30
C MET A 195 -4.67 -2.14 5.16
N TRP A 196 -3.34 -2.05 5.30
CA TRP A 196 -2.36 -2.44 4.29
C TRP A 196 -1.30 -3.36 4.89
#